data_AF-A0A2M8NXK4-F1
#
_entry.id   AF-A0A2M8NXK4-F1
#
_cell.length_a   1.000
_cell.length_b   1.000
_cell.length_c   1.000
_cell.angle_alpha   90.00
_cell.angle_beta   90.00
_cell.angle_gamma   90.00
#
_symmetry.space_group_name_H-M   'P 1'
#
loop_
_entity.id
_entity.type
_entity.pdbx_description
1 polymer ?
#
loop_
_entity_poly.entity_id
_entity_poly.type
_entity_poly.pdbx_seq_one_letter_code
_entity_poly.pdbx_strand_id
1 'polypeptide(L)'
;MRYSLRSPKIAPITSVNLRKPYPAYTIFSSVWRVNAPKISRQNTSKRWVKMPNIIKIAIREYLYNIRRPTFLFTAFGTPAIIIVTWLLVFAAFGNEPEREPLTQVGMVDLAGIINPDFAVDGMTFTPIPYPDEATARQQLDAGQIQAYFVIPADYRQFGNLPIYSYADLPADFQTNIHRLIVANVSQQAGVNLPIERILNPVSDNIVVLLDTGRRLNTTGFIFAFLAPFLFSILFWIAMQTTGNFLMNGLVEEKKNRIIEVLVTTVTPSQLLIGKILGLGILGITQIVVWLAVAFFALTFGPQISFLEGLKNVQLPADLIIAGFVFFGLGYLFNAGLLAMVGVLAGSEQQSNQYSALILLPGYLPPVFLIVEFLSNSNGPIATLLSMIPITAPFSMVLRISFGAVPMEQIWLSLGLLIISTLIVGWASGKIFRWGLLLYGKKIRLGELLRVVASRKVNISTSISQPAGSEA
;
A
#
# COMPACT_ATOMS: atom_id res chain seq x y z
N MET A 1 -30.81 -35.46 61.81
CA MET A 1 -31.74 -35.05 60.73
C MET A 1 -31.25 -35.62 59.41
N ARG A 2 -31.99 -36.60 58.86
CA ARG A 2 -31.79 -37.17 57.52
C ARG A 2 -32.51 -36.29 56.50
N TYR A 3 -31.91 -36.01 55.35
CA TYR A 3 -32.66 -35.84 54.09
C TYR A 3 -31.87 -36.40 52.91
N SER A 4 -32.48 -37.38 52.25
CA SER A 4 -32.06 -38.01 51.02
C SER A 4 -32.50 -37.18 49.82
N LEU A 5 -31.66 -37.03 48.79
CA LEU A 5 -32.11 -36.59 47.47
C LEU A 5 -31.73 -37.65 46.42
N ARG A 6 -32.79 -38.08 45.74
CA ARG A 6 -32.85 -39.13 44.71
C ARG A 6 -32.16 -38.70 43.42
N SER A 7 -31.46 -39.63 42.80
CA SER A 7 -31.09 -39.59 41.40
C SER A 7 -32.31 -39.85 40.49
N PRO A 8 -32.51 -39.11 39.40
CA PRO A 8 -33.50 -39.46 38.39
C PRO A 8 -32.94 -40.49 37.40
N LYS A 9 -33.76 -41.51 37.12
CA LYS A 9 -33.55 -42.61 36.18
C LYS A 9 -33.52 -42.10 34.73
N ILE A 10 -32.59 -42.65 33.96
CA ILE A 10 -32.48 -42.54 32.50
C ILE A 10 -33.57 -43.43 31.87
N ALA A 11 -34.40 -42.85 30.99
CA ALA A 11 -35.30 -43.59 30.11
C ALA A 11 -34.69 -43.69 28.69
N PRO A 12 -34.86 -44.81 27.97
CA PRO A 12 -34.24 -45.01 26.66
C PRO A 12 -35.04 -44.29 25.57
N ILE A 13 -34.36 -43.49 24.74
CA ILE A 13 -34.97 -42.88 23.55
C ILE A 13 -34.74 -43.81 22.36
N THR A 14 -35.86 -44.30 21.85
CA THR A 14 -36.06 -45.03 20.61
C THR A 14 -35.70 -44.22 19.37
N SER A 15 -35.35 -44.94 18.31
CA SER A 15 -34.94 -44.48 16.99
C SER A 15 -35.83 -43.37 16.38
N VAL A 16 -35.20 -42.28 15.93
CA VAL A 16 -35.84 -41.23 15.14
C VAL A 16 -35.20 -41.10 13.76
N ASN A 17 -36.08 -41.02 12.78
CA ASN A 17 -35.94 -41.23 11.35
C ASN A 17 -35.23 -40.05 10.65
N LEU A 18 -34.10 -40.31 9.98
CA LEU A 18 -33.33 -39.32 9.20
C LEU A 18 -33.91 -39.15 7.79
N ARG A 19 -34.95 -38.34 7.62
CA ARG A 19 -35.27 -37.69 6.34
C ARG A 19 -35.99 -36.36 6.56
N LYS A 20 -35.29 -35.25 6.34
CA LYS A 20 -35.81 -33.98 5.77
C LYS A 20 -34.64 -33.03 5.47
N PRO A 21 -34.48 -32.51 4.24
CA PRO A 21 -33.50 -31.48 3.93
C PRO A 21 -34.06 -30.08 4.20
N TYR A 22 -33.19 -29.16 4.64
CA TYR A 22 -33.46 -27.73 4.84
C TYR A 22 -33.63 -26.98 3.50
N PRO A 23 -34.49 -25.95 3.42
CA PRO A 23 -34.70 -25.20 2.18
C PRO A 23 -33.63 -24.13 1.97
N ALA A 24 -33.04 -24.12 0.77
CA ALA A 24 -32.09 -23.13 0.30
C ALA A 24 -32.78 -22.09 -0.61
N TYR A 25 -32.46 -20.83 -0.36
CA TYR A 25 -32.48 -19.65 -1.23
C TYR A 25 -32.99 -19.87 -2.66
N THR A 26 -34.16 -19.31 -2.97
CA THR A 26 -34.76 -19.31 -4.31
C THR A 26 -35.24 -17.92 -4.69
N ILE A 27 -34.34 -17.00 -5.05
CA ILE A 27 -34.68 -15.77 -5.80
C ILE A 27 -33.49 -15.45 -6.73
N PHE A 28 -33.78 -15.16 -8.00
CA PHE A 28 -32.88 -14.89 -9.15
C PHE A 28 -32.42 -16.09 -10.00
N SER A 29 -33.32 -16.63 -10.82
CA SER A 29 -32.95 -17.46 -11.98
C SER A 29 -33.81 -17.22 -13.23
N SER A 30 -34.42 -16.04 -13.40
CA SER A 30 -35.41 -15.78 -14.47
C SER A 30 -35.00 -14.81 -15.58
N VAL A 31 -33.71 -14.50 -15.80
CA VAL A 31 -33.30 -13.48 -16.82
C VAL A 31 -32.29 -13.97 -17.88
N TRP A 32 -31.85 -15.23 -17.89
CA TRP A 32 -30.94 -15.72 -18.94
C TRP A 32 -31.39 -17.06 -19.53
N ARG A 33 -32.40 -17.03 -20.40
CA ARG A 33 -32.60 -18.06 -21.44
C ARG A 33 -32.20 -17.48 -22.78
N VAL A 34 -30.93 -17.61 -23.13
CA VAL A 34 -30.44 -17.41 -24.51
C VAL A 34 -30.37 -18.79 -25.16
N ASN A 35 -31.03 -18.93 -26.32
CA ASN A 35 -31.05 -20.12 -27.16
C ASN A 35 -29.63 -20.63 -27.45
N ALA A 36 -29.30 -21.84 -27.02
CA ALA A 36 -28.09 -22.53 -27.43
C ALA A 36 -28.33 -23.21 -28.80
N PRO A 37 -27.54 -22.91 -29.84
CA PRO A 37 -27.65 -23.62 -31.12
C PRO A 37 -27.11 -25.05 -30.99
N LYS A 38 -27.79 -26.00 -31.64
CA LYS A 38 -27.36 -27.41 -31.77
C LYS A 38 -26.03 -27.48 -32.51
N ILE A 39 -24.93 -27.70 -31.77
CA ILE A 39 -23.62 -27.97 -32.37
C ILE A 39 -23.53 -29.45 -32.70
N SER A 40 -23.51 -29.77 -34.00
CA SER A 40 -23.19 -31.09 -34.54
C SER A 40 -21.79 -31.51 -34.07
N ARG A 41 -21.68 -32.75 -33.56
CA ARG A 41 -20.40 -33.39 -33.21
C ARG A 41 -19.53 -33.53 -34.46
N GLN A 42 -18.66 -32.56 -34.71
CA GLN A 42 -17.49 -32.78 -35.56
C GLN A 42 -16.31 -33.19 -34.69
N ASN A 43 -15.85 -34.40 -34.96
CA ASN A 43 -14.69 -35.06 -34.39
C ASN A 43 -13.42 -34.32 -34.81
N THR A 44 -13.05 -33.27 -34.09
CA THR A 44 -11.70 -32.69 -34.22
C THR A 44 -10.81 -33.37 -33.18
N SER A 45 -10.11 -34.42 -33.59
CA SER A 45 -8.94 -34.94 -32.90
C SER A 45 -7.80 -33.91 -32.96
N LYS A 46 -7.98 -32.77 -32.27
CA LYS A 46 -6.89 -31.84 -32.00
C LYS A 46 -5.84 -32.62 -31.23
N ARG A 47 -4.70 -32.82 -31.88
CA ARG A 47 -3.48 -33.38 -31.29
C ARG A 47 -3.01 -32.39 -30.23
N TRP A 48 -3.59 -32.47 -29.03
CA TRP A 48 -3.21 -31.64 -27.89
C TRP A 48 -1.72 -31.90 -27.63
N VAL A 49 -0.89 -30.88 -27.87
CA VAL A 49 0.50 -30.86 -27.41
C VAL A 49 0.45 -31.24 -25.92
N LYS A 50 1.07 -32.36 -25.55
CA LYS A 50 1.09 -32.84 -24.16
C LYS A 50 1.75 -31.76 -23.31
N MET A 51 0.95 -30.90 -22.69
CA MET A 51 1.45 -29.86 -21.80
C MET A 51 2.17 -30.53 -20.61
N PRO A 52 3.37 -30.07 -20.25
CA PRO A 52 4.06 -30.51 -19.04
C PRO A 52 3.14 -30.39 -17.82
N ASN A 53 3.21 -31.36 -16.91
CA ASN A 53 2.38 -31.37 -15.70
C ASN A 53 2.53 -30.08 -14.87
N ILE A 54 3.74 -29.50 -14.84
CA ILE A 54 4.03 -28.23 -14.15
C ILE A 54 3.14 -27.09 -14.66
N ILE A 55 3.00 -26.96 -15.98
CA ILE A 55 2.21 -25.89 -16.61
C ILE A 55 0.72 -26.07 -16.31
N LYS A 56 0.22 -27.31 -16.38
CA LYS A 56 -1.18 -27.61 -16.02
C LYS A 56 -1.51 -27.22 -14.59
N ILE A 57 -0.59 -27.51 -13.66
CA ILE A 57 -0.72 -27.14 -12.25
C ILE A 57 -0.70 -25.61 -12.12
N ALA A 58 0.26 -24.93 -12.74
CA ALA A 58 0.33 -23.47 -12.72
C ALA A 58 -0.94 -22.80 -13.23
N ILE A 59 -1.47 -23.25 -14.37
CA ILE A 59 -2.72 -22.73 -14.94
C ILE A 59 -3.90 -22.97 -13.99
N ARG A 60 -4.01 -24.18 -13.42
CA ARG A 60 -5.07 -24.49 -12.45
C ARG A 60 -5.02 -23.54 -11.26
N GLU A 61 -3.84 -23.38 -10.66
CA GLU A 61 -3.64 -22.54 -9.47
C GLU A 61 -3.95 -21.08 -9.76
N TYR A 62 -3.48 -20.56 -10.90
CA TYR A 62 -3.81 -19.22 -11.36
C TYR A 62 -5.33 -19.03 -11.53
N LEU A 63 -5.98 -19.90 -12.32
CA LEU A 63 -7.41 -19.78 -12.64
C LEU A 63 -8.31 -19.96 -11.42
N TYR A 64 -7.88 -20.78 -10.46
CA TYR A 64 -8.60 -20.97 -9.21
C TYR A 64 -8.48 -19.74 -8.31
N ASN A 65 -7.28 -19.15 -8.18
CA ASN A 65 -7.04 -18.05 -7.25
C ASN A 65 -7.43 -16.66 -7.82
N ILE A 66 -7.39 -16.44 -9.14
CA ILE A 66 -7.82 -15.16 -9.74
C ILE A 66 -9.31 -14.86 -9.50
N ARG A 67 -10.12 -15.91 -9.29
CA ARG A 67 -11.56 -15.79 -9.00
C ARG A 67 -11.86 -15.78 -7.50
N ARG A 68 -10.84 -15.91 -6.63
CA ARG A 68 -11.08 -15.89 -5.19
C ARG A 68 -11.53 -14.49 -4.76
N PRO A 69 -12.57 -14.37 -3.91
CA PRO A 69 -13.02 -13.08 -3.37
C PRO A 69 -11.88 -12.30 -2.71
N THR A 70 -11.01 -12.99 -1.96
CA THR A 70 -9.84 -12.37 -1.33
C THR A 70 -8.90 -11.75 -2.34
N PHE A 71 -8.64 -12.41 -3.48
CA PHE A 71 -7.78 -11.86 -4.53
C PHE A 71 -8.42 -10.64 -5.20
N LEU A 72 -9.72 -10.73 -5.53
CA LEU A 72 -10.44 -9.61 -6.15
C LEU A 72 -10.49 -8.39 -5.21
N PHE A 73 -10.68 -8.63 -3.91
CA PHE A 73 -10.65 -7.58 -2.90
C PHE A 73 -9.25 -6.95 -2.78
N THR A 74 -8.16 -7.72 -2.76
CA THR A 74 -6.82 -7.13 -2.67
C THR A 74 -6.40 -6.44 -3.97
N ALA A 75 -6.77 -6.99 -5.13
CA ALA A 75 -6.43 -6.40 -6.43
C ALA A 75 -7.19 -5.10 -6.71
N PHE A 76 -8.50 -5.05 -6.44
CA PHE A 76 -9.35 -3.91 -6.78
C PHE A 76 -9.84 -3.13 -5.55
N GLY A 77 -10.17 -3.82 -4.47
CA GLY A 77 -10.64 -3.21 -3.23
C GLY A 77 -9.57 -2.39 -2.52
N THR A 78 -8.31 -2.86 -2.47
CA THR A 78 -7.23 -2.09 -1.81
C THR A 78 -6.98 -0.72 -2.47
N PRO A 79 -6.79 -0.60 -3.80
CA PRO A 79 -6.72 0.72 -4.45
C PRO A 79 -7.99 1.55 -4.26
N ALA A 80 -9.17 0.93 -4.34
CA ALA A 80 -10.43 1.65 -4.15
C ALA A 80 -10.54 2.24 -2.74
N ILE A 81 -10.15 1.49 -1.70
CA ILE A 81 -10.12 1.99 -0.32
C ILE A 81 -9.13 3.14 -0.19
N ILE A 82 -7.95 3.05 -0.80
CA ILE A 82 -6.96 4.14 -0.78
C ILE A 82 -7.54 5.40 -1.42
N ILE A 83 -8.17 5.27 -2.58
CA ILE A 83 -8.80 6.40 -3.30
C ILE A 83 -9.94 6.99 -2.47
N VAL A 84 -10.84 6.16 -1.93
CA VAL A 84 -11.96 6.61 -1.11
C VAL A 84 -11.47 7.27 0.18
N THR A 85 -10.47 6.70 0.84
CA THR A 85 -9.87 7.31 2.04
C THR A 85 -9.29 8.67 1.72
N TRP A 86 -8.59 8.80 0.59
CA TRP A 86 -8.08 10.08 0.12
C TRP A 86 -9.19 11.08 -0.18
N LEU A 87 -10.26 10.64 -0.84
CA LEU A 87 -11.44 11.47 -1.11
C LEU A 87 -12.08 11.97 0.19
N LEU A 88 -12.20 11.12 1.21
CA LEU A 88 -12.76 11.49 2.50
C LEU A 88 -11.88 12.45 3.28
N VAL A 89 -10.56 12.21 3.30
CA VAL A 89 -9.59 13.13 3.91
C VAL A 89 -9.65 14.48 3.20
N PHE A 90 -9.66 14.50 1.87
CA PHE A 90 -9.80 15.75 1.13
C PHE A 90 -11.15 16.43 1.36
N ALA A 91 -12.27 15.70 1.41
CA ALA A 91 -13.57 16.30 1.71
C ALA A 91 -13.65 16.87 3.13
N ALA A 92 -12.95 16.26 4.09
CA ALA A 92 -12.93 16.69 5.48
C ALA A 92 -11.97 17.86 5.75
N PHE A 93 -10.86 17.97 5.00
CA PHE A 93 -9.78 18.93 5.26
C PHE A 93 -9.47 19.88 4.10
N GLY A 94 -9.95 19.59 2.89
CA GLY A 94 -9.68 20.34 1.66
C GLY A 94 -10.72 21.39 1.32
N ASN A 95 -11.87 21.38 2.00
CA ASN A 95 -12.87 22.44 1.92
C ASN A 95 -12.84 23.22 3.24
N GLU A 96 -11.97 24.22 3.36
CA GLU A 96 -12.37 25.32 4.24
C GLU A 96 -13.69 25.86 3.67
N PRO A 97 -14.77 25.96 4.47
CA PRO A 97 -16.03 26.46 3.96
C PRO A 97 -15.79 27.83 3.32
N GLU A 98 -16.25 28.04 2.08
CA GLU A 98 -16.33 29.36 1.47
C GLU A 98 -17.13 30.25 2.44
N ARG A 99 -16.41 31.06 3.22
CA ARG A 99 -17.02 32.00 4.17
C ARG A 99 -17.42 33.23 3.38
N GLU A 100 -18.60 33.77 3.69
CA GLU A 100 -19.07 35.01 3.08
C GLU A 100 -17.96 36.07 3.11
N PRO A 101 -17.63 36.69 1.96
CA PRO A 101 -16.57 37.69 1.90
C PRO A 101 -16.92 38.86 2.82
N LEU A 102 -15.95 39.31 3.60
CA LEU A 102 -16.14 40.49 4.45
C LEU A 102 -16.34 41.71 3.56
N THR A 103 -17.49 42.36 3.63
CA THR A 103 -17.80 43.52 2.76
C THR A 103 -17.50 44.85 3.43
N GLN A 104 -17.58 44.90 4.76
CA GLN A 104 -17.39 46.11 5.56
C GLN A 104 -16.28 45.88 6.58
N VAL A 105 -15.10 46.39 6.26
CA VAL A 105 -13.88 46.22 7.07
C VAL A 105 -13.34 47.59 7.44
N GLY A 106 -13.17 47.84 8.74
CA GLY A 106 -12.57 49.06 9.23
C GLY A 106 -11.03 49.04 9.16
N MET A 107 -10.44 50.21 8.99
CA MET A 107 -9.00 50.42 8.99
C MET A 107 -8.65 51.62 9.86
N VAL A 108 -7.70 51.45 10.77
CA VAL A 108 -7.13 52.54 11.56
C VAL A 108 -5.65 52.66 11.19
N ASP A 109 -5.27 53.73 10.49
CA ASP A 109 -3.87 53.97 10.10
C ASP A 109 -3.23 55.06 10.95
N LEU A 110 -2.46 54.65 11.96
CA LEU A 110 -1.70 55.56 12.83
C LEU A 110 -0.27 55.79 12.31
N ALA A 111 0.18 55.03 11.30
CA ALA A 111 1.53 55.11 10.74
C ALA A 111 1.61 55.95 9.45
N GLY A 112 0.47 56.30 8.87
CA GLY A 112 0.36 57.05 7.62
C GLY A 112 0.98 56.29 6.44
N ILE A 113 0.73 54.99 6.36
CA ILE A 113 1.30 54.11 5.34
C ILE A 113 0.34 53.94 4.17
N ILE A 114 -0.97 53.97 4.44
CA ILE A 114 -1.98 53.73 3.42
C ILE A 114 -2.24 55.01 2.63
N ASN A 115 -2.09 54.91 1.32
CA ASN A 115 -2.57 55.92 0.40
C ASN A 115 -4.02 55.58 -0.01
N PRO A 116 -5.02 56.39 0.40
CA PRO A 116 -6.43 56.11 0.11
C PRO A 116 -6.76 56.16 -1.39
N ASP A 117 -5.96 56.86 -2.20
CA ASP A 117 -6.16 56.97 -3.66
C ASP A 117 -5.52 55.79 -4.43
N PHE A 118 -4.77 54.93 -3.73
CA PHE A 118 -4.09 53.80 -4.34
C PHE A 118 -4.97 52.55 -4.30
N ALA A 119 -5.60 52.24 -5.44
CA ALA A 119 -6.38 51.03 -5.60
C ALA A 119 -5.48 49.80 -5.78
N VAL A 120 -5.77 48.73 -5.03
CA VAL A 120 -5.13 47.43 -5.20
C VAL A 120 -6.11 46.51 -5.91
N ASP A 121 -5.73 46.06 -7.11
CA ASP A 121 -6.57 45.16 -7.92
C ASP A 121 -6.79 43.82 -7.22
N GLY A 122 -8.02 43.29 -7.33
CA GLY A 122 -8.39 41.98 -6.82
C GLY A 122 -8.64 41.90 -5.31
N MET A 123 -8.80 43.02 -4.61
CA MET A 123 -9.27 43.01 -3.22
C MET A 123 -10.76 42.65 -3.13
N THR A 124 -11.10 41.82 -2.15
CA THR A 124 -12.49 41.42 -1.87
C THR A 124 -13.26 42.44 -1.03
N PHE A 125 -12.57 43.42 -0.46
CA PHE A 125 -13.16 44.48 0.36
C PHE A 125 -12.45 45.81 0.16
N THR A 126 -13.17 46.90 0.43
CA THR A 126 -12.59 48.25 0.49
C THR A 126 -12.48 48.66 1.96
N PRO A 127 -11.27 48.95 2.48
CA PRO A 127 -11.11 49.37 3.87
C PRO A 127 -11.79 50.72 4.13
N ILE A 128 -12.56 50.82 5.20
CA ILE A 128 -13.23 52.04 5.65
C ILE A 128 -12.32 52.72 6.68
N PRO A 129 -11.80 53.93 6.42
CA PRO A 129 -10.87 54.59 7.34
C PRO A 129 -11.58 55.10 8.60
N TYR A 130 -10.97 54.88 9.75
CA TYR A 130 -11.37 55.41 11.05
C TYR A 130 -10.19 56.16 11.70
N PRO A 131 -10.48 57.23 12.46
CA PRO A 131 -9.43 58.07 13.06
C PRO A 131 -8.68 57.38 14.21
N ASP A 132 -9.34 56.49 14.94
CA ASP A 132 -8.77 55.81 16.11
C ASP A 132 -9.40 54.42 16.34
N GLU A 133 -8.76 53.62 17.19
CA GLU A 133 -9.23 52.28 17.53
C GLU A 133 -10.58 52.28 18.27
N ALA A 134 -10.86 53.31 19.07
CA ALA A 134 -12.08 53.39 19.87
C ALA A 134 -13.33 53.53 18.97
N THR A 135 -13.25 54.37 17.94
CA THR A 135 -14.30 54.57 16.94
C THR A 135 -14.52 53.33 16.10
N ALA A 136 -13.44 52.68 15.63
CA ALA A 136 -13.54 51.42 14.88
C ALA A 136 -14.18 50.32 15.73
N ARG A 137 -13.78 50.19 17.01
CA ARG A 137 -14.36 49.23 17.96
C ARG A 137 -15.84 49.50 18.21
N GLN A 138 -16.25 50.76 18.37
CA GLN A 138 -17.66 51.09 18.52
C GLN A 138 -18.50 50.67 17.31
N GLN A 139 -17.96 50.81 16.09
CA GLN A 139 -18.65 50.37 14.86
C GLN A 139 -18.71 48.85 14.74
N LEU A 140 -17.68 48.14 15.20
CA LEU A 140 -17.69 46.68 15.29
C LEU A 140 -18.74 46.19 16.30
N ASP A 141 -18.78 46.81 17.49
CA ASP A 141 -19.75 46.51 18.55
C ASP A 141 -21.20 46.80 18.08
N ALA A 142 -21.39 47.82 17.24
CA ALA A 142 -22.67 48.18 16.63
C ALA A 142 -23.04 47.32 15.40
N GLY A 143 -22.16 46.40 14.96
CA GLY A 143 -22.37 45.54 13.79
C GLY A 143 -22.35 46.28 12.44
N GLN A 144 -21.82 47.49 12.39
CA GLN A 144 -21.69 48.29 11.16
C GLN A 144 -20.44 47.94 10.35
N ILE A 145 -19.47 47.27 10.99
CA ILE A 145 -18.32 46.63 10.34
C ILE A 145 -18.18 45.23 10.91
N GLN A 146 -17.57 44.33 10.14
CA GLN A 146 -17.46 42.91 10.47
C GLN A 146 -16.10 42.56 11.10
N ALA A 147 -15.09 43.37 10.79
CA ALA A 147 -13.75 43.32 11.37
C ALA A 147 -13.08 44.69 11.21
N TYR A 148 -12.03 44.95 11.98
CA TYR A 148 -11.10 46.03 11.67
C TYR A 148 -9.66 45.61 11.95
N PHE A 149 -8.72 46.27 11.25
CA PHE A 149 -7.30 46.13 11.51
C PHE A 149 -6.68 47.48 11.83
N VAL A 150 -5.64 47.46 12.66
CA VAL A 150 -4.92 48.67 13.08
C VAL A 150 -3.50 48.60 12.53
N ILE A 151 -3.02 49.71 11.99
CA ILE A 151 -1.62 49.93 11.63
C ILE A 151 -1.03 50.87 12.70
N PRO A 152 -0.37 50.32 13.74
CA PRO A 152 0.16 51.13 14.84
C PRO A 152 1.25 52.09 14.37
N ALA A 153 1.48 53.19 15.10
CA ALA A 153 2.51 54.19 14.73
C ALA A 153 3.93 53.60 14.63
N ASP A 154 4.21 52.54 15.39
CA ASP A 154 5.47 51.79 15.41
C ASP A 154 5.49 50.62 14.40
N TYR A 155 4.48 50.50 13.52
CA TYR A 155 4.41 49.48 12.47
C TYR A 155 5.70 49.41 11.65
N ARG A 156 6.31 50.57 11.34
CA ARG A 156 7.56 50.62 10.55
C ARG A 156 8.75 49.94 11.23
N GLN A 157 8.70 49.79 12.57
CA GLN A 157 9.77 49.18 13.36
C GLN A 157 9.50 47.71 13.63
N PHE A 158 8.24 47.32 13.91
CA PHE A 158 7.90 45.97 14.37
C PHE A 158 7.04 45.15 13.39
N GLY A 159 6.35 45.79 12.45
CA GLY A 159 5.49 45.13 11.46
C GLY A 159 4.20 44.52 12.02
N ASN A 160 3.83 44.85 13.27
CA ASN A 160 2.65 44.30 13.92
C ASN A 160 1.37 44.91 13.35
N LEU A 161 0.39 44.06 13.00
CA LEU A 161 -0.88 44.49 12.46
C LEU A 161 -2.02 43.73 13.16
N PRO A 162 -2.46 44.17 14.35
CA PRO A 162 -3.53 43.51 15.07
C PRO A 162 -4.86 43.63 14.32
N ILE A 163 -5.60 42.52 14.33
CA ILE A 163 -6.90 42.39 13.68
C ILE A 163 -7.92 42.01 14.75
N TYR A 164 -9.06 42.68 14.74
CA TYR A 164 -10.13 42.49 15.71
C TYR A 164 -11.42 42.09 14.99
N SER A 165 -12.02 40.98 15.42
CA SER A 165 -13.33 40.52 14.98
C SER A 165 -13.99 39.67 16.05
N TYR A 166 -15.32 39.60 16.03
CA TYR A 166 -16.12 38.70 16.85
C TYR A 166 -16.35 37.32 16.21
N ALA A 167 -16.00 37.18 14.93
CA ALA A 167 -16.14 35.94 14.16
C ALA A 167 -14.78 35.50 13.58
N ASP A 168 -14.70 34.22 13.23
CA ASP A 168 -13.56 33.72 12.48
C ASP A 168 -13.49 34.40 11.10
N LEU A 169 -12.29 34.84 10.73
CA LEU A 169 -12.06 35.58 9.50
C LEU A 169 -11.92 34.61 8.31
N PRO A 170 -12.33 34.99 7.09
CA PRO A 170 -12.02 34.21 5.88
C PRO A 170 -10.51 34.09 5.66
N ALA A 171 -10.04 32.96 5.12
CA ALA A 171 -8.61 32.74 4.84
C ALA A 171 -8.01 33.82 3.93
N ASP A 172 -8.78 34.28 2.95
CA ASP A 172 -8.34 35.33 2.01
C ASP A 172 -8.25 36.71 2.65
N PHE A 173 -8.87 36.94 3.80
CA PHE A 173 -8.87 38.26 4.44
C PHE A 173 -7.46 38.72 4.82
N GLN A 174 -6.69 37.83 5.46
CA GLN A 174 -5.30 38.12 5.81
C GLN A 174 -4.44 38.32 4.56
N THR A 175 -4.65 37.52 3.51
CA THR A 175 -3.94 37.65 2.22
C THR A 175 -4.22 39.00 1.55
N ASN A 176 -5.47 39.48 1.61
CA ASN A 176 -5.86 40.79 1.06
C ASN A 176 -5.27 41.95 1.86
N ILE A 177 -5.28 41.89 3.20
CA ILE A 177 -4.59 42.87 4.04
C ILE A 177 -3.09 42.89 3.74
N HIS A 178 -2.46 41.72 3.67
CA HIS A 178 -1.03 41.61 3.38
C HIS A 178 -0.69 42.21 2.00
N ARG A 179 -1.53 41.93 0.98
CA ARG A 179 -1.45 42.56 -0.35
C ARG A 179 -1.52 44.08 -0.28
N LEU A 180 -2.51 44.62 0.43
CA LEU A 180 -2.72 46.06 0.59
C LEU A 180 -1.50 46.73 1.21
N ILE A 181 -1.00 46.17 2.30
CA ILE A 181 0.12 46.70 3.06
C ILE A 181 1.40 46.66 2.24
N VAL A 182 1.72 45.51 1.62
CA VAL A 182 2.91 45.36 0.78
C VAL A 182 2.86 46.32 -0.40
N ALA A 183 1.72 46.49 -1.05
CA ALA A 183 1.60 47.40 -2.19
C ALA A 183 1.85 48.86 -1.80
N ASN A 184 1.27 49.32 -0.67
CA ASN A 184 1.47 50.68 -0.16
C ASN A 184 2.91 50.92 0.32
N VAL A 185 3.49 50.00 1.10
CA VAL A 185 4.89 50.09 1.56
C VAL A 185 5.86 50.09 0.37
N SER A 186 5.61 49.24 -0.64
CA SER A 186 6.46 49.15 -1.84
C SER A 186 6.40 50.43 -2.67
N GLN A 187 5.23 51.05 -2.79
CA GLN A 187 5.05 52.33 -3.46
C GLN A 187 5.83 53.44 -2.75
N GLN A 188 5.71 53.54 -1.41
CA GLN A 188 6.46 54.53 -0.63
C GLN A 188 7.97 54.34 -0.73
N ALA A 189 8.44 53.08 -0.84
CA ALA A 189 9.84 52.74 -1.03
C ALA A 189 10.34 52.92 -2.49
N GLY A 190 9.46 53.25 -3.43
CA GLY A 190 9.83 53.42 -4.85
C GLY A 190 10.19 52.12 -5.57
N VAL A 191 9.67 50.98 -5.10
CA VAL A 191 9.98 49.66 -5.68
C VAL A 191 9.18 49.47 -6.98
N ASN A 192 9.89 49.35 -8.11
CA ASN A 192 9.29 49.09 -9.42
C ASN A 192 9.31 47.59 -9.75
N LEU A 193 8.59 46.78 -8.96
CA LEU A 193 8.36 45.37 -9.20
C LEU A 193 6.86 45.07 -9.15
N PRO A 194 6.36 44.08 -9.90
CA PRO A 194 4.97 43.63 -9.76
C PRO A 194 4.69 43.20 -8.32
N ILE A 195 3.56 43.62 -7.75
CA ILE A 195 3.16 43.31 -6.37
C ILE A 195 3.19 41.80 -6.10
N GLU A 196 2.79 40.99 -7.09
CA GLU A 196 2.85 39.53 -7.00
C GLU A 196 4.26 38.99 -6.75
N ARG A 197 5.29 39.60 -7.35
CA ARG A 197 6.69 39.21 -7.16
C ARG A 197 7.24 39.69 -5.81
N ILE A 198 6.68 40.76 -5.24
CA ILE A 198 7.06 41.25 -3.91
C ILE A 198 6.44 40.35 -2.83
N LEU A 199 5.18 39.96 -3.00
CA LEU A 199 4.46 39.07 -2.09
C LEU A 199 4.95 37.63 -2.16
N ASN A 200 5.20 37.13 -3.37
CA ASN A 200 5.71 35.79 -3.63
C ASN A 200 7.05 35.91 -4.37
N PRO A 201 8.14 36.28 -3.67
CA PRO A 201 9.46 36.42 -4.28
C PRO A 201 9.89 35.11 -4.94
N VAL A 202 9.52 33.99 -4.33
CA VAL A 202 9.71 32.64 -4.88
C VAL A 202 8.34 32.03 -5.16
N SER A 203 7.97 31.98 -6.45
CA SER A 203 6.67 31.48 -6.90
C SER A 203 6.61 29.95 -6.99
N ASP A 204 7.77 29.30 -7.20
CA ASP A 204 7.91 27.85 -7.18
C ASP A 204 9.27 27.48 -6.61
N ASN A 205 9.28 26.78 -5.47
CA ASN A 205 10.48 26.11 -4.99
C ASN A 205 10.74 24.90 -5.86
N ILE A 206 11.45 25.09 -6.97
CA ILE A 206 11.86 23.99 -7.85
C ILE A 206 13.12 23.35 -7.26
N VAL A 207 12.93 22.24 -6.56
CA VAL A 207 14.03 21.35 -6.16
C VAL A 207 14.45 20.54 -7.38
N VAL A 208 15.66 20.76 -7.87
CA VAL A 208 16.26 19.93 -8.92
C VAL A 208 17.10 18.85 -8.26
N LEU A 209 16.64 17.60 -8.31
CA LEU A 209 17.41 16.44 -7.90
C LEU A 209 18.56 16.24 -8.89
N LEU A 210 19.80 16.45 -8.46
CA LEU A 210 20.98 16.36 -9.32
C LEU A 210 21.29 14.92 -9.78
N ASP A 211 20.87 13.94 -8.99
CA ASP A 211 21.08 12.52 -9.27
C ASP A 211 20.11 12.00 -10.34
N THR A 212 18.84 12.40 -10.30
CA THR A 212 17.79 11.95 -11.22
C THR A 212 17.41 12.97 -12.30
N GLY A 213 17.86 14.22 -12.18
CA GLY A 213 17.45 15.35 -13.03
C GLY A 213 16.00 15.79 -12.80
N ARG A 214 15.29 15.23 -11.81
CA ARG A 214 13.87 15.53 -11.56
C ARG A 214 13.72 16.93 -10.98
N ARG A 215 12.79 17.69 -11.55
CA ARG A 215 12.37 19.00 -11.04
C ARG A 215 11.08 18.82 -10.24
N LEU A 216 11.16 19.05 -8.94
CA LEU A 216 10.03 18.91 -8.02
C LEU A 216 9.67 20.29 -7.49
N ASN A 217 8.42 20.71 -7.65
CA ASN A 217 7.86 21.81 -6.86
C ASN A 217 7.40 21.29 -5.48
N THR A 218 6.97 22.16 -4.56
CA THR A 218 6.53 21.76 -3.21
C THR A 218 5.45 20.66 -3.22
N THR A 219 4.45 20.80 -4.09
CA THR A 219 3.38 19.79 -4.26
C THR A 219 3.93 18.51 -4.88
N GLY A 220 4.77 18.63 -5.92
CA GLY A 220 5.44 17.51 -6.57
C GLY A 220 6.39 16.77 -5.64
N PHE A 221 6.97 17.42 -4.63
CA PHE A 221 7.78 16.79 -3.60
C PHE A 221 6.95 15.85 -2.72
N ILE A 222 5.74 16.26 -2.31
CA ILE A 222 4.81 15.39 -1.56
C ILE A 222 4.43 14.17 -2.39
N PHE A 223 4.08 14.35 -3.66
CA PHE A 223 3.74 13.21 -4.53
C PHE A 223 4.94 12.34 -4.89
N ALA A 224 6.13 12.92 -5.04
CA ALA A 224 7.38 12.18 -5.25
C ALA A 224 7.77 11.34 -4.04
N PHE A 225 7.37 11.74 -2.83
CA PHE A 225 7.47 10.91 -1.63
C PHE A 225 6.41 9.81 -1.59
N LEU A 226 5.14 10.18 -1.79
CA LEU A 226 4.00 9.28 -1.60
C LEU A 226 3.91 8.18 -2.66
N ALA A 227 4.20 8.47 -3.92
CA ALA A 227 4.03 7.50 -5.01
C ALA A 227 4.95 6.27 -4.85
N PRO A 228 6.27 6.42 -4.59
CA PRO A 228 7.15 5.30 -4.28
C PRO A 228 6.75 4.54 -3.03
N PHE A 229 6.35 5.26 -1.97
CA PHE A 229 5.92 4.64 -0.72
C PHE A 229 4.67 3.78 -0.92
N LEU A 230 3.68 4.32 -1.64
CA LEU A 230 2.44 3.62 -1.96
C LEU A 230 2.70 2.41 -2.86
N PHE A 231 3.52 2.58 -3.91
CA PHE A 231 3.93 1.49 -4.80
C PHE A 231 4.59 0.36 -4.00
N SER A 232 5.48 0.70 -3.08
CA SER A 232 6.14 -0.23 -2.18
C SER A 232 5.18 -0.96 -1.25
N ILE A 233 4.25 -0.26 -0.57
CA ILE A 233 3.22 -0.91 0.26
C ILE A 233 2.39 -1.88 -0.56
N LEU A 234 1.94 -1.44 -1.74
CA LEU A 234 1.17 -2.26 -2.66
C LEU A 234 1.99 -3.51 -3.03
N PHE A 235 3.22 -3.34 -3.51
CA PHE A 235 4.15 -4.42 -3.82
C PHE A 235 4.25 -5.46 -2.70
N TRP A 236 4.42 -5.02 -1.45
CA TRP A 236 4.42 -5.89 -0.28
C TRP A 236 3.09 -6.64 -0.09
N ILE A 237 1.96 -5.96 -0.21
CA ILE A 237 0.63 -6.57 -0.14
C ILE A 237 0.47 -7.65 -1.23
N ALA A 238 0.94 -7.42 -2.46
CA ALA A 238 0.88 -8.41 -3.54
C ALA A 238 1.74 -9.65 -3.23
N MET A 239 2.97 -9.46 -2.76
CA MET A 239 3.85 -10.57 -2.34
C MET A 239 3.23 -11.38 -1.20
N GLN A 240 2.73 -10.70 -0.17
CA GLN A 240 2.09 -11.33 0.98
C GLN A 240 0.82 -12.09 0.59
N THR A 241 -0.03 -11.51 -0.24
CA THR A 241 -1.30 -12.13 -0.65
C THR A 241 -1.04 -13.43 -1.40
N THR A 242 -0.22 -13.37 -2.44
CA THR A 242 0.07 -14.53 -3.30
C THR A 242 0.94 -15.57 -2.58
N GLY A 243 1.84 -15.13 -1.71
CA GLY A 243 2.61 -16.00 -0.82
C GLY A 243 1.72 -16.76 0.18
N ASN A 244 0.76 -16.07 0.81
CA ASN A 244 -0.16 -16.71 1.74
C ASN A 244 -1.11 -17.69 1.04
N PHE A 245 -1.53 -17.43 -0.21
CA PHE A 245 -2.26 -18.43 -0.99
C PHE A 245 -1.45 -19.70 -1.24
N LEU A 246 -0.15 -19.57 -1.54
CA LEU A 246 0.73 -20.72 -1.70
C LEU A 246 0.81 -21.51 -0.40
N MET A 247 1.14 -20.84 0.69
CA MET A 247 1.34 -21.47 1.99
C MET A 247 0.05 -22.15 2.49
N ASN A 248 -1.06 -21.42 2.52
CA ASN A 248 -2.33 -21.94 3.03
C ASN A 248 -2.89 -23.03 2.11
N GLY A 249 -2.69 -22.92 0.80
CA GLY A 249 -3.02 -23.99 -0.14
C GLY A 249 -2.26 -25.29 0.17
N LEU A 250 -0.98 -25.21 0.52
CA LEU A 250 -0.20 -26.41 0.91
C LEU A 250 -0.68 -27.01 2.25
N VAL A 251 -0.98 -26.17 3.23
CA VAL A 251 -1.51 -26.62 4.54
C VAL A 251 -2.88 -27.28 4.35
N GLU A 252 -3.77 -26.66 3.58
CA GLU A 252 -5.12 -27.16 3.30
C GLU A 252 -5.07 -28.47 2.54
N GLU A 253 -4.24 -28.58 1.50
CA GLU A 253 -4.10 -29.80 0.72
C GLU A 253 -3.53 -30.95 1.54
N LYS A 254 -2.60 -30.66 2.47
CA LYS A 254 -2.06 -31.65 3.42
C LYS A 254 -3.14 -32.11 4.39
N LYS A 255 -3.90 -31.16 4.97
CA LYS A 255 -4.99 -31.44 5.92
C LYS A 255 -6.10 -32.28 5.29
N ASN A 256 -6.48 -31.96 4.05
CA ASN A 256 -7.55 -32.61 3.32
C ASN A 256 -7.11 -33.89 2.58
N ARG A 257 -5.87 -34.36 2.79
CA ARG A 257 -5.27 -35.51 2.08
C ARG A 257 -5.31 -35.41 0.55
N ILE A 258 -5.43 -34.20 0.02
CA ILE A 258 -5.40 -33.94 -1.43
C ILE A 258 -4.00 -34.24 -1.97
N ILE A 259 -2.95 -33.96 -1.18
CA ILE A 259 -1.57 -34.23 -1.60
C ILE A 259 -1.34 -35.72 -1.85
N GLU A 260 -1.89 -36.62 -1.02
CA GLU A 260 -1.77 -38.08 -1.19
C GLU A 260 -2.26 -38.53 -2.57
N VAL A 261 -3.39 -37.99 -3.02
CA VAL A 261 -3.95 -38.30 -4.35
C VAL A 261 -3.11 -37.65 -5.45
N LEU A 262 -2.69 -36.40 -5.31
CA LEU A 262 -1.91 -35.69 -6.33
C LEU A 262 -0.54 -36.32 -6.58
N VAL A 263 0.14 -36.80 -5.53
CA VAL A 263 1.47 -37.40 -5.68
C VAL A 263 1.46 -38.75 -6.41
N THR A 264 0.29 -39.41 -6.55
CA THR A 264 0.15 -40.61 -7.39
C THR A 264 0.28 -40.29 -8.89
N THR A 265 0.02 -39.04 -9.29
CA THR A 265 -0.03 -38.61 -10.70
C THR A 265 1.11 -37.67 -11.07
N VAL A 266 1.61 -36.86 -10.12
CA VAL A 266 2.68 -35.89 -10.34
C VAL A 266 3.73 -35.94 -9.24
N THR A 267 4.99 -35.66 -9.58
CA THR A 267 6.05 -35.64 -8.55
C THR A 267 5.88 -34.42 -7.61
N PRO A 268 6.29 -34.52 -6.32
CA PRO A 268 6.19 -33.40 -5.37
C PRO A 268 6.84 -32.11 -5.86
N SER A 269 7.99 -32.18 -6.52
CA SER A 269 8.65 -30.99 -7.05
C SER A 269 7.90 -30.35 -8.22
N GLN A 270 7.26 -31.15 -9.08
CA GLN A 270 6.43 -30.61 -10.15
C GLN A 270 5.19 -29.90 -9.60
N LEU A 271 4.61 -30.45 -8.54
CA LEU A 271 3.48 -29.82 -7.83
C LEU A 271 3.89 -28.46 -7.24
N LEU A 272 5.02 -28.43 -6.51
CA LEU A 272 5.49 -27.20 -5.88
C LEU A 272 5.86 -26.13 -6.91
N ILE A 273 6.66 -26.47 -7.92
CA ILE A 273 7.08 -25.52 -8.97
C ILE A 273 5.85 -24.99 -9.72
N GLY A 274 4.89 -25.86 -10.04
CA GLY A 274 3.64 -25.46 -10.69
C GLY A 274 2.87 -24.44 -9.85
N LYS A 275 2.73 -24.67 -8.54
CA LYS A 275 2.07 -23.74 -7.61
C LYS A 275 2.79 -22.40 -7.52
N ILE A 276 4.11 -22.42 -7.33
CA ILE A 276 4.91 -21.20 -7.25
C ILE A 276 4.77 -20.37 -8.53
N LEU A 277 4.89 -21.00 -9.71
CA LEU A 277 4.76 -20.27 -10.98
C LEU A 277 3.33 -19.72 -11.20
N GLY A 278 2.30 -20.53 -10.94
CA GLY A 278 0.91 -20.12 -11.12
C GLY A 278 0.52 -18.94 -10.22
N LEU A 279 0.94 -18.97 -8.96
CA LEU A 279 0.70 -17.90 -8.00
C LEU A 279 1.64 -16.69 -8.21
N GLY A 280 2.83 -16.89 -8.77
CA GLY A 280 3.71 -15.79 -9.17
C GLY A 280 3.11 -14.98 -10.31
N ILE A 281 2.55 -15.65 -11.33
CA ILE A 281 1.81 -14.99 -12.42
C ILE A 281 0.59 -14.25 -11.87
N LEU A 282 -0.09 -14.80 -10.86
CA LEU A 282 -1.19 -14.13 -10.19
C LEU A 282 -0.72 -12.82 -9.51
N GLY A 283 0.43 -12.84 -8.84
CA GLY A 283 1.02 -11.65 -8.22
C GLY A 283 1.43 -10.60 -9.26
N ILE A 284 1.99 -11.01 -10.39
CA ILE A 284 2.29 -10.13 -11.52
C ILE A 284 1.00 -9.49 -12.04
N THR A 285 -0.08 -10.28 -12.18
CA THR A 285 -1.39 -9.78 -12.60
C THR A 285 -1.90 -8.70 -11.65
N GLN A 286 -1.74 -8.89 -10.34
CA GLN A 286 -2.13 -7.90 -9.32
C GLN A 286 -1.35 -6.59 -9.47
N ILE A 287 -0.03 -6.64 -9.70
CA ILE A 287 0.79 -5.44 -9.95
C ILE A 287 0.37 -4.74 -11.24
N VAL A 288 0.11 -5.49 -12.31
CA VAL A 288 -0.36 -4.91 -13.58
C VAL A 288 -1.68 -4.15 -13.38
N VAL A 289 -2.61 -4.70 -12.59
CA VAL A 289 -3.86 -4.00 -12.24
C VAL A 289 -3.58 -2.69 -11.52
N TRP A 290 -2.66 -2.67 -10.55
CA TRP A 290 -2.33 -1.45 -9.82
C TRP A 290 -1.57 -0.43 -10.65
N LEU A 291 -0.68 -0.86 -11.54
CA LEU A 291 -0.04 0.03 -12.50
C LEU A 291 -1.06 0.63 -13.47
N ALA A 292 -2.08 -0.12 -13.88
CA ALA A 292 -3.17 0.42 -14.68
C ALA A 292 -3.99 1.47 -13.91
N VAL A 293 -4.27 1.23 -12.63
CA VAL A 293 -4.94 2.22 -11.75
C VAL A 293 -4.07 3.46 -11.58
N ALA A 294 -2.77 3.31 -11.31
CA ALA A 294 -1.84 4.42 -11.17
C ALA A 294 -1.73 5.23 -12.47
N PHE A 295 -1.62 4.55 -13.62
CA PHE A 295 -1.60 5.19 -14.94
C PHE A 295 -2.89 6.00 -15.20
N PHE A 296 -4.04 5.43 -14.87
CA PHE A 296 -5.33 6.12 -14.99
C PHE A 296 -5.38 7.35 -14.07
N ALA A 297 -4.95 7.22 -12.81
CA ALA A 297 -4.90 8.31 -11.85
C ALA A 297 -3.94 9.44 -12.30
N LEU A 298 -2.79 9.12 -12.88
CA LEU A 298 -1.85 10.13 -13.37
C LEU A 298 -2.34 10.83 -14.65
N THR A 299 -3.09 10.13 -15.50
CA THR A 299 -3.58 10.67 -16.78
C THR A 299 -4.84 11.51 -16.60
N PHE A 300 -5.80 11.02 -15.81
CA PHE A 300 -7.12 11.64 -15.66
C PHE A 300 -7.28 12.38 -14.32
N GLY A 301 -6.48 12.02 -13.30
CA GLY A 301 -6.53 12.66 -11.99
C GLY A 301 -6.30 14.18 -12.05
N PRO A 302 -5.33 14.72 -12.81
CA PRO A 302 -5.12 16.17 -12.88
C PRO A 302 -6.31 17.00 -13.35
N GLN A 303 -7.36 16.38 -13.91
CA GLN A 303 -8.62 17.05 -14.29
C GLN A 303 -9.54 17.29 -13.09
N ILE A 304 -9.21 16.71 -11.94
CA ILE A 304 -9.97 16.79 -10.69
C ILE A 304 -9.20 17.72 -9.76
N SER A 305 -9.82 18.79 -9.27
CA SER A 305 -9.15 19.89 -8.56
C SER A 305 -8.22 19.44 -7.44
N PHE A 306 -8.62 18.42 -6.66
CA PHE A 306 -7.81 17.91 -5.55
C PHE A 306 -6.65 16.98 -5.95
N LEU A 307 -6.63 16.51 -7.20
CA LEU A 307 -5.56 15.70 -7.79
C LEU A 307 -4.72 16.49 -8.78
N GLU A 308 -4.87 17.81 -8.87
CA GLU A 308 -4.07 18.66 -9.74
C GLU A 308 -2.57 18.48 -9.48
N GLY A 309 -2.18 18.20 -8.23
CA GLY A 309 -0.80 17.93 -7.86
C GLY A 309 -0.17 16.70 -8.54
N LEU A 310 -0.96 15.83 -9.18
CA LEU A 310 -0.47 14.72 -10.01
C LEU A 310 0.03 15.16 -11.39
N LYS A 311 -0.24 16.39 -11.83
CA LYS A 311 0.04 16.88 -13.21
C LYS A 311 1.49 16.70 -13.66
N ASN A 312 2.43 16.72 -12.73
CA ASN A 312 3.87 16.59 -13.01
C ASN A 312 4.47 15.27 -12.50
N VAL A 313 3.66 14.37 -11.98
CA VAL A 313 4.13 13.08 -11.46
C VAL A 313 4.28 12.10 -12.60
N GLN A 314 5.51 11.65 -12.83
CA GLN A 314 5.85 10.70 -13.88
C GLN A 314 6.34 9.40 -13.25
N LEU A 315 5.87 8.26 -13.80
CA LEU A 315 6.41 6.94 -13.45
C LEU A 315 7.53 6.63 -14.43
N PRO A 316 8.80 6.66 -13.99
CA PRO A 316 9.91 6.43 -14.89
C PRO A 316 9.98 4.94 -15.23
N ALA A 317 10.39 4.63 -16.46
CA ALA A 317 10.33 3.27 -16.99
C ALA A 317 11.32 2.31 -16.29
N ASP A 318 12.44 2.83 -15.83
CA ASP A 318 13.44 2.13 -15.01
C ASP A 318 12.84 1.56 -13.73
N LEU A 319 12.01 2.34 -13.02
CA LEU A 319 11.30 1.91 -11.83
C LEU A 319 10.33 0.77 -12.13
N ILE A 320 9.58 0.86 -13.23
CA ILE A 320 8.63 -0.18 -13.64
C ILE A 320 9.38 -1.47 -13.96
N ILE A 321 10.44 -1.39 -14.77
CA ILE A 321 11.25 -2.55 -15.17
C ILE A 321 11.91 -3.19 -13.94
N ALA A 322 12.59 -2.40 -13.11
CA ALA A 322 13.21 -2.87 -11.88
C ALA A 322 12.15 -3.47 -10.96
N GLY A 323 11.00 -2.81 -10.81
CA GLY A 323 9.86 -3.29 -10.03
C GLY A 323 9.42 -4.70 -10.46
N PHE A 324 9.23 -4.95 -11.75
CA PHE A 324 8.85 -6.29 -12.23
C PHE A 324 9.93 -7.35 -12.01
N VAL A 325 11.21 -7.02 -12.25
CA VAL A 325 12.32 -7.95 -12.08
C VAL A 325 12.50 -8.32 -10.62
N PHE A 326 12.57 -7.32 -9.73
CA PHE A 326 12.69 -7.52 -8.29
C PHE A 326 11.44 -8.17 -7.71
N PHE A 327 10.24 -7.87 -8.22
CA PHE A 327 9.02 -8.59 -7.84
C PHE A 327 9.13 -10.07 -8.17
N GLY A 328 9.45 -10.40 -9.42
CA GLY A 328 9.50 -11.80 -9.86
C GLY A 328 10.50 -12.61 -9.03
N LEU A 329 11.72 -12.10 -8.88
CA LEU A 329 12.76 -12.79 -8.11
C LEU A 329 12.47 -12.81 -6.62
N GLY A 330 12.03 -11.68 -6.05
CA GLY A 330 11.65 -11.58 -4.64
C GLY A 330 10.46 -12.47 -4.31
N TYR A 331 9.50 -12.59 -5.21
CA TYR A 331 8.37 -13.48 -5.07
C TYR A 331 8.85 -14.93 -5.06
N LEU A 332 9.71 -15.36 -5.98
CA LEU A 332 10.25 -16.73 -6.00
C LEU A 332 11.02 -17.05 -4.71
N PHE A 333 11.82 -16.10 -4.21
CA PHE A 333 12.52 -16.22 -2.93
C PHE A 333 11.53 -16.43 -1.77
N ASN A 334 10.57 -15.52 -1.61
CA ASN A 334 9.58 -15.55 -0.54
C ASN A 334 8.64 -16.77 -0.64
N ALA A 335 8.23 -17.14 -1.86
CA ALA A 335 7.44 -18.32 -2.13
C ALA A 335 8.17 -19.60 -1.71
N GLY A 336 9.48 -19.69 -1.96
CA GLY A 336 10.29 -20.81 -1.48
C GLY A 336 10.33 -20.90 0.05
N LEU A 337 10.49 -19.77 0.75
CA LEU A 337 10.42 -19.69 2.22
C LEU A 337 9.04 -20.12 2.75
N LEU A 338 7.98 -19.55 2.20
CA LEU A 338 6.61 -19.84 2.61
C LEU A 338 6.17 -21.27 2.26
N ALA A 339 6.69 -21.85 1.18
CA ALA A 339 6.46 -23.24 0.88
C ALA A 339 7.06 -24.17 1.94
N MET A 340 8.24 -23.84 2.48
CA MET A 340 8.80 -24.58 3.61
C MET A 340 7.89 -24.47 4.83
N VAL A 341 7.41 -23.27 5.16
CA VAL A 341 6.45 -23.05 6.26
C VAL A 341 5.18 -23.87 6.05
N GLY A 342 4.60 -23.87 4.84
CA GLY A 342 3.35 -24.57 4.53
C GLY A 342 3.45 -26.10 4.68
N VAL A 343 4.63 -26.68 4.49
CA VAL A 343 4.87 -28.11 4.72
C VAL A 343 5.03 -28.42 6.20
N LEU A 344 5.65 -27.51 6.95
CA LEU A 344 6.03 -27.70 8.36
C LEU A 344 4.91 -27.36 9.34
N ALA A 345 4.06 -26.40 8.98
CA ALA A 345 2.95 -25.97 9.81
C ALA A 345 1.89 -27.08 9.92
N GLY A 346 1.32 -27.23 11.12
CA GLY A 346 0.23 -28.16 11.38
C GLY A 346 -1.16 -27.56 11.14
N SER A 347 -1.27 -26.23 11.06
CA SER A 347 -2.53 -25.50 10.87
C SER A 347 -2.31 -24.17 10.16
N GLU A 348 -3.38 -23.62 9.59
CA GLU A 348 -3.37 -22.32 8.90
C GLU A 348 -3.04 -21.16 9.86
N GLN A 349 -3.49 -21.24 11.12
CA GLN A 349 -3.18 -20.21 12.12
C GLN A 349 -1.67 -20.19 12.43
N GLN A 350 -1.07 -21.39 12.58
CA GLN A 350 0.36 -21.51 12.85
C GLN A 350 1.20 -21.08 11.63
N SER A 351 0.77 -21.43 10.41
CA SER A 351 1.45 -21.02 9.18
C SER A 351 1.43 -19.50 9.01
N ASN A 352 0.30 -18.83 9.28
CA ASN A 352 0.20 -17.37 9.22
C ASN A 352 1.14 -16.67 10.21
N GLN A 353 1.29 -17.19 11.44
CA GLN A 353 2.23 -16.64 12.43
C GLN A 353 3.70 -16.80 11.98
N TYR A 354 4.05 -17.96 11.42
CA TYR A 354 5.40 -18.19 10.89
C TYR A 354 5.70 -17.39 9.63
N SER A 355 4.72 -17.23 8.73
CA SER A 355 4.81 -16.35 7.56
C SER A 355 5.14 -14.92 7.98
N ALA A 356 4.40 -14.38 8.96
CA ALA A 356 4.66 -13.05 9.47
C ALA A 356 6.07 -12.92 10.06
N LEU A 357 6.51 -13.87 10.88
CA LEU A 357 7.85 -13.83 11.48
C LEU A 357 8.98 -13.87 10.44
N ILE A 358 8.79 -14.60 9.34
CA ILE A 358 9.79 -14.74 8.28
C ILE A 358 9.79 -13.52 7.35
N LEU A 359 8.63 -13.01 6.96
CA LEU A 359 8.54 -11.96 5.94
C LEU A 359 8.56 -10.53 6.49
N LEU A 360 8.16 -10.30 7.75
CA LEU A 360 8.22 -8.98 8.38
C LEU A 360 9.63 -8.37 8.38
N PRO A 361 10.71 -9.10 8.70
CA PRO A 361 12.07 -8.57 8.60
C PRO A 361 12.48 -8.12 7.19
N GLY A 362 11.84 -8.64 6.14
CA GLY A 362 12.06 -8.19 4.76
C GLY A 362 11.45 -6.83 4.45
N TYR A 363 10.39 -6.45 5.17
CA TYR A 363 9.57 -5.26 4.88
C TYR A 363 9.71 -4.15 5.91
N LEU A 364 9.77 -4.49 7.20
CA LEU A 364 9.78 -3.50 8.27
C LEU A 364 11.00 -2.57 8.22
N PRO A 365 12.26 -3.05 8.09
CA PRO A 365 13.41 -2.14 8.12
C PRO A 365 13.36 -1.09 7.01
N PRO A 366 13.09 -1.44 5.73
CA PRO A 366 13.00 -0.43 4.68
C PRO A 366 11.86 0.58 4.86
N VAL A 367 10.74 0.18 5.47
CA VAL A 367 9.60 1.09 5.76
C VAL A 367 9.91 2.02 6.92
N PHE A 368 10.44 1.51 8.03
CA PHE A 368 10.81 2.35 9.17
C PHE A 368 11.94 3.32 8.85
N LEU A 369 12.83 2.92 7.94
CA LEU A 369 13.95 3.73 7.49
C LEU A 369 13.66 4.47 6.19
N ILE A 370 12.39 4.65 5.81
CA ILE A 370 12.01 5.32 4.56
C ILE A 370 12.64 6.72 4.41
N VAL A 371 12.83 7.43 5.52
CA VAL A 371 13.49 8.74 5.55
C VAL A 371 14.95 8.64 5.10
N GLU A 372 15.66 7.56 5.45
CA GLU A 372 17.02 7.30 4.98
C GLU A 372 17.05 7.07 3.46
N PHE A 373 16.07 6.35 2.90
CA PHE A 373 15.98 6.15 1.45
C PHE A 373 15.69 7.46 0.71
N LEU A 374 14.96 8.37 1.33
CA LEU A 374 14.62 9.67 0.77
C LEU A 374 15.79 10.67 0.87
N SER A 375 16.41 10.78 2.03
CA SER A 375 17.47 11.76 2.29
C SER A 375 18.83 11.32 1.78
N ASN A 376 19.11 10.02 1.80
CA ASN A 376 20.40 9.43 1.47
C ASN A 376 20.22 8.06 0.77
N SER A 377 19.61 8.10 -0.42
CA SER A 377 19.33 6.90 -1.23
C SER A 377 20.58 6.05 -1.53
N ASN A 378 21.77 6.65 -1.53
CA ASN A 378 23.06 5.97 -1.73
C ASN A 378 23.88 5.79 -0.43
N GLY A 379 23.27 6.04 0.72
CA GLY A 379 23.87 5.85 2.03
C GLY A 379 24.18 4.37 2.34
N PRO A 380 25.00 4.11 3.37
CA PRO A 380 25.41 2.76 3.74
C PRO A 380 24.24 1.88 4.15
N ILE A 381 23.24 2.43 4.87
CA ILE A 381 22.08 1.69 5.36
C ILE A 381 21.16 1.30 4.19
N ALA A 382 20.80 2.26 3.34
CA ALA A 382 19.98 2.01 2.15
C ALA A 382 20.66 0.97 1.24
N THR A 383 21.98 1.10 1.04
CA THR A 383 22.77 0.15 0.24
C THR A 383 22.75 -1.25 0.85
N LEU A 384 23.04 -1.39 2.14
CA LEU A 384 23.06 -2.67 2.83
C LEU A 384 21.71 -3.41 2.74
N LEU A 385 20.61 -2.71 3.05
CA LEU A 385 19.26 -3.28 2.98
C LEU A 385 18.84 -3.66 1.56
N SER A 386 19.50 -3.11 0.55
CA SER A 386 19.26 -3.45 -0.86
C SER A 386 20.09 -4.65 -1.32
N MET A 387 21.11 -5.05 -0.57
CA MET A 387 21.92 -6.24 -0.87
C MET A 387 21.40 -7.50 -0.16
N ILE A 388 20.72 -7.36 0.97
CA ILE A 388 20.18 -8.50 1.72
C ILE A 388 18.96 -9.07 0.97
N PRO A 389 18.94 -10.34 0.54
CA PRO A 389 17.92 -10.91 -0.36
C PRO A 389 16.47 -10.76 0.10
N ILE A 390 16.21 -10.85 1.41
CA ILE A 390 14.84 -10.76 1.95
C ILE A 390 14.29 -9.34 1.92
N THR A 391 15.16 -8.33 2.02
CA THR A 391 14.80 -6.90 1.97
C THR A 391 15.00 -6.30 0.58
N ALA A 392 15.89 -6.87 -0.24
CA ALA A 392 16.31 -6.33 -1.54
C ALA A 392 15.16 -6.00 -2.51
N PRO A 393 14.12 -6.85 -2.69
CA PRO A 393 13.02 -6.55 -3.60
C PRO A 393 12.30 -5.24 -3.29
N PHE A 394 12.28 -4.87 -2.02
CA PHE A 394 11.59 -3.68 -1.55
C PHE A 394 12.55 -2.49 -1.45
N SER A 395 13.70 -2.68 -0.80
CA SER A 395 14.71 -1.64 -0.61
C SER A 395 15.23 -1.09 -1.94
N MET A 396 15.51 -1.94 -2.94
CA MET A 396 16.07 -1.47 -4.20
C MET A 396 15.05 -0.66 -5.01
N VAL A 397 13.78 -1.06 -4.98
CA VAL A 397 12.68 -0.31 -5.60
C VAL A 397 12.56 1.08 -4.97
N LEU A 398 12.62 1.19 -3.65
CA LEU A 398 12.63 2.48 -2.96
C LEU A 398 13.85 3.33 -3.35
N ARG A 399 15.05 2.73 -3.41
CA ARG A 399 16.26 3.48 -3.80
C ARG A 399 16.17 4.03 -5.21
N ILE A 400 15.75 3.21 -6.19
CA ILE A 400 15.55 3.64 -7.59
C ILE A 400 14.45 4.70 -7.68
N SER A 401 13.45 4.63 -6.81
CA SER A 401 12.37 5.60 -6.81
C SER A 401 12.79 6.98 -6.32
N PHE A 402 13.59 7.03 -5.25
CA PHE A 402 14.00 8.29 -4.60
C PHE A 402 15.32 8.85 -5.12
N GLY A 403 16.17 8.04 -5.74
CA GLY A 403 17.42 8.53 -6.30
C GLY A 403 18.02 7.66 -7.38
N ALA A 404 19.15 8.12 -7.93
CA ALA A 404 19.88 7.36 -8.94
C ALA A 404 20.82 6.34 -8.28
N VAL A 405 20.57 5.06 -8.55
CA VAL A 405 21.38 3.96 -8.04
C VAL A 405 22.43 3.57 -9.09
N PRO A 406 23.71 3.44 -8.72
CA PRO A 406 24.74 2.93 -9.63
C PRO A 406 24.36 1.54 -10.17
N MET A 407 24.51 1.34 -11.48
CA MET A 407 24.10 0.08 -12.14
C MET A 407 24.78 -1.15 -11.52
N GLU A 408 26.03 -1.02 -11.08
CA GLU A 408 26.79 -2.08 -10.41
C GLU A 408 26.08 -2.61 -9.16
N GLN A 409 25.50 -1.70 -8.36
CA GLN A 409 24.77 -2.07 -7.16
C GLN A 409 23.45 -2.78 -7.48
N ILE A 410 22.78 -2.37 -8.56
CA ILE A 410 21.57 -3.04 -9.05
C ILE A 410 21.91 -4.48 -9.47
N TRP A 411 22.95 -4.67 -10.28
CA TRP A 411 23.38 -5.99 -10.73
C TRP A 411 23.89 -6.87 -9.60
N LEU A 412 24.63 -6.31 -8.63
CA LEU A 412 25.09 -7.04 -7.45
C LEU A 412 23.91 -7.54 -6.61
N SER A 413 22.93 -6.67 -6.32
CA SER A 413 21.72 -7.03 -5.59
C SER A 413 20.92 -8.10 -6.32
N LEU A 414 20.74 -7.96 -7.64
CA LEU A 414 20.08 -8.97 -8.47
C LEU A 414 20.82 -10.30 -8.43
N GLY A 415 22.15 -10.30 -8.52
CA GLY A 415 22.98 -11.51 -8.44
C GLY A 415 22.82 -12.22 -7.09
N LEU A 416 22.90 -11.47 -5.98
CA LEU A 416 22.68 -12.00 -4.62
C LEU A 416 21.28 -12.58 -4.45
N LEU A 417 20.26 -11.87 -4.96
CA LEU A 417 18.88 -12.32 -4.92
C LEU A 417 18.68 -13.59 -5.76
N ILE A 418 19.22 -13.68 -6.97
CA ILE A 418 19.16 -14.88 -7.81
C ILE A 418 19.81 -16.07 -7.11
N ILE A 419 21.03 -15.92 -6.60
CA ILE A 419 21.75 -16.99 -5.89
C ILE A 419 20.93 -17.47 -4.70
N SER A 420 20.39 -16.53 -3.92
CA SER A 420 19.60 -16.83 -2.73
C SER A 420 18.28 -17.52 -3.08
N THR A 421 17.61 -17.09 -4.16
CA THR A 421 16.42 -17.73 -4.70
C THR A 421 16.70 -19.16 -5.14
N LEU A 422 17.84 -19.43 -5.78
CA LEU A 422 18.24 -20.79 -6.17
C LEU A 422 18.50 -21.67 -4.94
N ILE A 423 19.20 -21.14 -3.93
CA ILE A 423 19.47 -21.84 -2.67
C ILE A 423 18.16 -22.18 -1.94
N VAL A 424 17.29 -21.18 -1.78
CA VAL A 424 15.99 -21.34 -1.11
C VAL A 424 15.06 -22.25 -1.91
N GLY A 425 15.03 -22.13 -3.24
CA GLY A 425 14.24 -23.00 -4.10
C GLY A 425 14.68 -24.47 -4.03
N TRP A 426 16.00 -24.70 -4.03
CA TRP A 426 16.57 -26.04 -3.83
C TRP A 426 16.23 -26.60 -2.44
N ALA A 427 16.43 -25.81 -1.38
CA ALA A 427 16.11 -26.22 -0.01
C ALA A 427 14.62 -26.52 0.16
N SER A 428 13.75 -25.65 -0.37
CA SER A 428 12.30 -25.78 -0.35
C SER A 428 11.85 -27.06 -1.07
N GLY A 429 12.36 -27.33 -2.27
CA GLY A 429 12.05 -28.57 -2.99
C GLY A 429 12.46 -29.83 -2.23
N LYS A 430 13.58 -29.80 -1.50
CA LYS A 430 14.06 -30.92 -0.70
C LYS A 430 13.21 -31.14 0.55
N ILE A 431 12.92 -30.06 1.28
CA ILE A 431 12.06 -30.07 2.47
C ILE A 431 10.63 -30.48 2.10
N PHE A 432 10.13 -30.05 0.95
CA PHE A 432 8.82 -30.44 0.44
C PHE A 432 8.74 -31.95 0.21
N ARG A 433 9.71 -32.54 -0.50
CA ARG A 433 9.76 -34.00 -0.71
C ARG A 433 9.80 -34.78 0.61
N TRP A 434 10.60 -34.32 1.57
CA TRP A 434 10.76 -34.99 2.85
C TRP A 434 9.54 -34.81 3.78
N GLY A 435 9.03 -33.60 3.89
CA GLY A 435 7.92 -33.26 4.79
C GLY A 435 6.58 -33.86 4.37
N LEU A 436 6.41 -34.24 3.10
CA LEU A 436 5.26 -35.04 2.65
C LEU A 436 5.30 -36.49 3.14
N LEU A 437 6.46 -37.02 3.51
CA LEU A 437 6.59 -38.39 4.03
C LEU A 437 6.39 -38.46 5.56
N LEU A 438 6.47 -37.31 6.24
CA LEU A 438 6.30 -37.22 7.68
C LEU A 438 4.86 -36.81 8.03
N TYR A 439 4.01 -37.81 8.21
CA TYR A 439 2.62 -37.61 8.62
C TYR A 439 2.54 -37.31 10.13
N GLY A 440 1.99 -36.13 10.47
CA GLY A 440 1.51 -35.81 11.81
C GLY A 440 2.56 -35.53 12.90
N LYS A 441 3.86 -35.75 12.66
CA LYS A 441 4.91 -35.43 13.63
C LYS A 441 5.31 -33.94 13.56
N LYS A 442 5.43 -33.31 14.74
CA LYS A 442 6.00 -31.95 14.86
C LYS A 442 7.47 -31.99 14.48
N ILE A 443 7.83 -31.26 13.42
CA ILE A 443 9.20 -31.17 12.92
C ILE A 443 9.98 -30.12 13.72
N ARG A 444 11.19 -30.46 14.19
CA ARG A 444 12.08 -29.53 14.91
C ARG A 444 13.06 -28.86 13.94
N LEU A 445 13.44 -27.61 14.22
CA LEU A 445 14.38 -26.81 13.41
C LEU A 445 15.74 -27.52 13.17
N GLY A 446 16.23 -28.30 14.13
CA GLY A 446 17.49 -29.05 13.99
C GLY A 446 17.41 -30.21 12.98
N GLU A 447 16.24 -30.81 12.78
CA GLU A 447 16.03 -31.87 11.78
C GLU A 447 16.02 -31.29 10.36
N LEU A 448 15.49 -30.08 10.19
CA LEU A 448 15.52 -29.35 8.92
C LEU A 448 16.93 -29.11 8.41
N LEU A 449 17.82 -28.61 9.26
CA LEU A 449 19.22 -28.37 8.90
C LEU A 449 19.93 -29.67 8.51
N ARG A 450 19.64 -30.79 9.19
CA ARG A 450 20.16 -32.12 8.83
C ARG A 450 19.62 -32.62 7.49
N VAL A 451 18.34 -32.38 7.18
CA VAL A 451 17.74 -32.75 5.89
C VAL A 451 18.35 -31.93 4.76
N VAL A 452 18.58 -30.63 4.97
CA VAL A 452 19.26 -29.77 3.99
C VAL A 452 20.71 -30.25 3.77
N ALA A 453 21.44 -30.58 4.84
CA ALA A 453 22.84 -31.01 4.77
C ALA A 453 23.07 -32.46 4.25
N SER A 454 22.13 -33.39 4.44
CA SER A 454 22.34 -34.81 4.11
C SER A 454 22.19 -35.12 2.60
N ARG A 455 23.17 -35.83 2.01
CA ARG A 455 23.12 -36.27 0.59
C ARG A 455 22.14 -37.42 0.33
N LYS A 456 21.85 -38.23 1.36
CA LYS A 456 20.84 -39.29 1.36
C LYS A 456 19.95 -39.10 2.57
N VAL A 457 18.65 -39.00 2.36
CA VAL A 457 17.65 -38.98 3.43
C VAL A 457 17.52 -40.41 3.97
N ASN A 458 18.42 -40.79 4.88
CA ASN A 458 18.22 -42.02 5.66
C ASN A 458 17.22 -41.68 6.75
N ILE A 459 15.99 -42.17 6.59
CA ILE A 459 14.98 -42.18 7.64
C ILE A 459 15.44 -43.24 8.64
N SER A 460 16.38 -42.89 9.53
CA SER A 460 16.61 -43.71 10.71
C SER A 460 15.36 -43.57 11.57
N THR A 461 14.48 -44.56 11.47
CA THR A 461 13.39 -44.80 12.40
C THR A 461 13.98 -44.90 13.80
N SER A 462 14.07 -43.78 14.52
CA SER A 462 14.12 -43.81 15.98
C SER A 462 12.71 -44.16 16.46
N ILE A 463 12.33 -45.42 16.24
CA ILE A 463 11.31 -46.08 17.04
C ILE A 463 12.00 -46.23 18.40
N SER A 464 11.73 -45.29 19.29
CA SER A 464 11.93 -45.53 20.72
C SER A 464 11.08 -46.75 21.05
N GLN A 465 11.71 -47.91 21.17
CA GLN A 465 11.11 -49.07 21.83
C GLN A 465 10.54 -48.58 23.16
N PRO A 466 9.27 -48.88 23.49
CA PRO A 466 8.83 -48.71 24.87
C PRO A 466 9.72 -49.62 25.71
N ALA A 467 10.32 -49.03 26.75
CA ALA A 467 11.12 -49.74 27.73
C ALA A 467 10.36 -50.99 28.19
N GLY A 468 11.08 -52.11 28.22
CA GLY A 468 10.53 -53.42 28.50
C GLY A 468 9.70 -53.44 29.78
N SER A 469 8.61 -54.20 29.70
CA SER A 469 8.10 -54.94 30.84
C SER A 469 9.22 -55.82 31.37
N GLU A 470 9.78 -55.47 32.52
CA GLU A 470 10.43 -56.43 33.39
C GLU A 470 9.51 -56.73 34.57
N ALA A 471 9.48 -58.03 34.87
CA ALA A 471 8.65 -58.82 35.78
C ALA A 471 8.31 -58.21 37.14
#